data_AF-A0A6N4QIZ8-F1
#
_entry.id   AF-A0A6N4QIZ8-F1
#
_cell.length_a   1.000
_cell.length_b   1.000
_cell.length_c   1.000
_cell.angle_alpha   90.00
_cell.angle_beta   90.00
_cell.angle_gamma   90.00
#
_symmetry.space_group_name_H-M   'P 1'
#
loop_
_entity.id
_entity.type
_entity.pdbx_description
1 polymer ?
#
loop_
_entity_poly.entity_id
_entity_poly.type
_entity_poly.pdbx_seq_one_letter_code
_entity_poly.pdbx_strand_id
1 'polypeptide(L)'
;MNKKFIIQSSLLLIIYFFLYLSVDYYVERNLKLLHRTTELVFAKLGANSIEEKFSKYNLQIVNISSFDNQYYDYFVLDQTFSNKKGILSKISERLAPDILNSKKLISKEHLDLFLETNVSMENVSNKLEILKSAIVKSVENYQKNNQKLTTYISLQKVLGNDCFLIIRKSKNLIYATVIYPSDLIDDNIYNKNGVFFIKNFENQIIYEKGYLDFKNQAKEISDTLVKEIEHLGNVQMQHEKNGILIQIYPISKFRIYYIEAKKTSDIDKELNLLEKIISIFFTLAFLLSELVLALFILRKQPSA
;
A
#
# COMPACT_ATOMS: atom_id res chain seq x y z
N MET A 1 24.23 59.28 -13.86
CA MET A 1 23.12 58.36 -13.48
C MET A 1 22.27 59.00 -12.40
N ASN A 2 20.95 59.05 -12.58
CA ASN A 2 20.04 59.68 -11.61
C ASN A 2 20.04 58.86 -10.31
N LYS A 3 20.45 59.46 -9.17
CA LYS A 3 20.41 58.80 -7.82
C LYS A 3 19.04 58.18 -7.52
N LYS A 4 17.96 58.77 -8.05
CA LYS A 4 16.58 58.27 -7.95
C LYS A 4 16.36 56.91 -8.63
N PHE A 5 17.00 56.66 -9.78
CA PHE A 5 16.92 55.38 -10.47
C PHE A 5 17.59 54.28 -9.65
N ILE A 6 18.79 54.55 -9.12
CA ILE A 6 19.53 53.60 -8.28
C ILE A 6 18.70 53.21 -7.06
N ILE A 7 18.09 54.18 -6.36
CA ILE A 7 17.25 53.92 -5.18
C ILE A 7 16.02 53.07 -5.57
N GLN A 8 15.36 53.37 -6.69
CA GLN A 8 14.17 52.62 -7.14
C GLN A 8 14.51 51.19 -7.58
N SER A 9 15.57 51.00 -8.37
CA SER A 9 16.03 49.66 -8.78
C SER A 9 16.53 48.85 -7.58
N SER A 10 17.20 49.47 -6.60
CA SER A 10 17.59 48.78 -5.35
C SER A 10 16.36 48.35 -4.53
N LEU A 11 15.32 49.18 -4.46
CA LEU A 11 14.08 48.82 -3.78
C LEU A 11 13.35 47.66 -4.48
N LEU A 12 13.29 47.68 -5.82
CA LEU A 12 12.73 46.58 -6.61
C LEU A 12 13.51 45.29 -6.42
N LEU A 13 14.84 45.35 -6.37
CA LEU A 13 15.70 44.20 -6.11
C LEU A 13 15.47 43.61 -4.71
N ILE A 14 15.29 44.46 -3.70
CA ILE A 14 14.97 44.03 -2.33
C ILE A 14 13.60 43.33 -2.29
N ILE A 15 12.58 43.90 -2.94
CA ILE A 15 11.24 43.29 -3.03
C ILE A 15 11.34 41.93 -3.76
N TYR A 16 12.09 41.87 -4.86
CA TYR A 16 12.37 40.63 -5.58
C TYR A 16 13.00 39.57 -4.68
N PHE A 17 14.03 39.94 -3.91
CA PHE A 17 14.71 39.01 -3.00
C PHE A 17 13.78 38.47 -1.90
N PHE A 18 12.93 39.33 -1.32
CA PHE A 18 11.94 38.89 -0.34
C PHE A 18 10.87 37.97 -0.93
N LEU A 19 10.41 38.24 -2.16
CA LEU A 19 9.44 37.38 -2.85
C LEU A 19 10.05 36.03 -3.21
N TYR A 20 11.31 36.02 -3.67
CA TYR A 20 12.05 34.78 -3.94
C TYR A 20 12.15 33.90 -2.69
N LEU A 21 12.61 34.45 -1.56
CA LEU A 21 12.66 33.72 -0.28
C LEU A 21 11.30 33.23 0.20
N SER A 22 10.23 33.97 -0.11
CA SER A 22 8.86 33.60 0.25
C SER A 22 8.33 32.42 -0.57
N VAL A 23 8.78 32.26 -1.83
CA VAL A 23 8.46 31.10 -2.67
C VAL A 23 9.08 29.85 -2.09
N ASP A 24 10.38 29.87 -1.79
CA ASP A 24 11.08 28.72 -1.20
C ASP A 24 10.38 28.30 0.09
N TYR A 25 10.08 29.26 0.95
CA TYR A 25 9.35 29.01 2.19
C TYR A 25 7.93 28.48 1.96
N TYR A 26 7.18 28.99 0.98
CA TYR A 26 5.83 28.52 0.67
C TYR A 26 5.82 27.10 0.09
N VAL A 27 6.70 26.82 -0.87
CA VAL A 27 6.86 25.50 -1.49
C VAL A 27 7.30 24.48 -0.44
N GLU A 28 8.31 24.81 0.35
CA GLU A 28 8.82 23.93 1.38
C GLU A 28 7.83 23.69 2.52
N ARG A 29 7.15 24.74 3.01
CA ARG A 29 6.29 24.61 4.19
C ARG A 29 4.88 24.16 3.87
N ASN A 30 4.27 24.59 2.76
CA ASN A 30 2.87 24.28 2.48
C ASN A 30 2.72 23.07 1.55
N LEU A 31 3.50 22.97 0.47
CA LEU A 31 3.33 21.86 -0.48
C LEU A 31 3.90 20.55 0.06
N LYS A 32 5.10 20.53 0.65
CA LYS A 32 5.63 19.31 1.29
C LYS A 32 4.75 18.83 2.44
N LEU A 33 4.23 19.77 3.24
CA LEU A 33 3.40 19.43 4.41
C LEU A 33 2.01 18.98 4.00
N LEU A 34 1.39 19.59 2.99
CA LEU A 34 0.15 19.12 2.39
C LEU A 34 0.32 17.73 1.78
N HIS A 35 1.41 17.49 1.06
CA HIS A 35 1.70 16.18 0.47
C HIS A 35 1.86 15.11 1.56
N ARG A 36 2.68 15.38 2.59
CA ARG A 36 2.86 14.48 3.74
C ARG A 36 1.55 14.20 4.49
N THR A 37 0.69 15.20 4.62
CA THR A 37 -0.64 15.04 5.25
C THR A 37 -1.57 14.19 4.39
N THR A 38 -1.54 14.38 3.07
CA THR A 38 -2.32 13.57 2.12
C THR A 38 -1.84 12.12 2.12
N GLU A 39 -0.52 11.90 2.19
CA GLU A 39 0.07 10.57 2.34
C GLU A 39 -0.38 9.90 3.64
N LEU A 40 -0.40 10.61 4.79
CA LEU A 40 -0.93 10.08 6.05
C LEU A 40 -2.38 9.59 5.94
N VAL A 41 -3.19 10.28 5.13
CA VAL A 41 -4.59 9.93 4.91
C VAL A 41 -4.71 8.67 4.05
N PHE A 42 -3.84 8.48 3.05
CA PHE A 42 -3.87 7.29 2.19
C PHE A 42 -3.67 5.98 2.96
N ALA A 43 -2.64 5.87 3.80
CA ALA A 43 -2.40 4.61 4.53
C ALA A 43 -3.52 4.29 5.53
N LYS A 44 -4.12 5.31 6.15
CA LYS A 44 -5.27 5.15 7.03
C LYS A 44 -6.53 4.69 6.28
N LEU A 45 -6.80 5.27 5.11
CA LEU A 45 -7.91 4.84 4.25
C LEU A 45 -7.70 3.39 3.76
N GLY A 46 -6.47 3.05 3.34
CA GLY A 46 -6.09 1.69 2.98
C GLY A 46 -6.31 0.71 4.14
N ALA A 47 -5.84 1.05 5.34
CA ALA A 47 -6.04 0.24 6.53
C ALA A 47 -7.51 0.04 6.89
N ASN A 48 -8.33 1.09 6.81
CA ASN A 48 -9.77 1.00 7.06
C ASN A 48 -10.46 0.07 6.04
N SER A 49 -10.13 0.19 4.75
CA SER A 49 -10.66 -0.69 3.70
C SER A 49 -10.26 -2.15 3.96
N ILE A 50 -9.00 -2.39 4.31
CA ILE A 50 -8.53 -3.72 4.73
C ILE A 50 -9.30 -4.22 5.95
N GLU A 51 -9.48 -3.38 6.98
CA GLU A 51 -10.19 -3.76 8.21
C GLU A 51 -11.66 -4.14 7.93
N GLU A 52 -12.35 -3.37 7.10
CA GLU A 52 -13.72 -3.64 6.69
C GLU A 52 -13.82 -4.99 5.97
N LYS A 53 -12.94 -5.22 4.99
CA LYS A 53 -12.91 -6.46 4.20
C LYS A 53 -12.51 -7.68 5.05
N PHE A 54 -11.52 -7.55 5.93
CA PHE A 54 -11.18 -8.60 6.90
C PHE A 54 -12.33 -8.88 7.89
N SER A 55 -13.07 -7.85 8.29
CA SER A 55 -14.24 -8.02 9.17
C SER A 55 -15.32 -8.86 8.49
N LYS A 56 -15.59 -8.58 7.21
CA LYS A 56 -16.51 -9.35 6.39
C LYS A 56 -16.09 -10.83 6.32
N TYR A 57 -14.82 -11.12 6.04
CA TYR A 57 -14.30 -12.50 6.03
C TYR A 57 -14.43 -13.19 7.39
N ASN A 58 -14.05 -12.52 8.47
CA ASN A 58 -14.10 -13.11 9.80
C ASN A 58 -15.54 -13.39 10.28
N LEU A 59 -16.53 -12.57 9.87
CA LEU A 59 -17.95 -12.81 10.13
C LEU A 59 -18.46 -14.02 9.33
N GLN A 60 -18.01 -14.20 8.10
CA GLN A 60 -18.41 -15.33 7.26
C GLN A 60 -17.83 -16.66 7.76
N ILE A 61 -16.60 -16.68 8.27
CA ILE A 61 -16.01 -17.84 8.94
C ILE A 61 -16.86 -18.27 10.17
N VAL A 62 -17.45 -17.31 10.88
CA VAL A 62 -18.33 -17.60 12.03
C VAL A 62 -19.68 -18.17 11.60
N ASN A 63 -20.17 -17.82 10.40
CA ASN A 63 -21.47 -18.21 9.87
C ASN A 63 -21.45 -19.47 8.98
N ILE A 64 -20.33 -20.21 8.93
CA ILE A 64 -20.18 -21.44 8.13
C ILE A 64 -21.27 -22.49 8.44
N SER A 65 -21.94 -22.41 9.59
CA SER A 65 -23.05 -23.30 9.94
C SER A 65 -24.38 -23.01 9.21
N SER A 66 -24.54 -21.89 8.49
CA SER A 66 -25.88 -21.48 8.04
C SER A 66 -25.91 -20.54 6.83
N PHE A 67 -25.44 -20.90 5.63
CA PHE A 67 -25.77 -20.06 4.46
C PHE A 67 -25.94 -20.81 3.13
N ASP A 68 -27.10 -20.54 2.54
CA ASP A 68 -27.53 -20.77 1.16
C ASP A 68 -26.51 -20.26 0.12
N ASN A 69 -26.57 -20.87 -1.06
CA ASN A 69 -25.70 -20.67 -2.23
C ASN A 69 -25.85 -19.29 -2.92
N GLN A 70 -26.11 -18.20 -2.19
CA GLN A 70 -26.10 -16.88 -2.81
C GLN A 70 -24.66 -16.46 -3.12
N TYR A 71 -24.46 -16.09 -4.39
CA TYR A 71 -23.18 -15.71 -4.98
C TYR A 71 -22.52 -14.61 -4.17
N TYR A 72 -21.27 -14.85 -3.84
CA TYR A 72 -20.44 -13.97 -3.08
C TYR A 72 -19.21 -13.60 -3.91
N ASP A 73 -18.87 -12.32 -3.99
CA ASP A 73 -17.70 -11.80 -4.72
C ASP A 73 -16.34 -12.18 -4.08
N TYR A 74 -16.31 -13.21 -3.23
CA TYR A 74 -15.13 -13.63 -2.48
C TYR A 74 -14.89 -15.14 -2.59
N PHE A 75 -13.67 -15.49 -2.99
CA PHE A 75 -13.23 -16.83 -3.35
C PHE A 75 -12.57 -17.53 -2.17
N VAL A 76 -13.06 -18.71 -1.76
CA VAL A 76 -12.40 -19.47 -0.71
C VAL A 76 -12.49 -20.99 -0.92
N LEU A 77 -11.35 -21.67 -0.77
CA LEU A 77 -11.32 -23.06 -0.30
C LEU A 77 -11.37 -23.04 1.23
N ASP A 78 -12.53 -23.42 1.77
CA ASP A 78 -12.78 -23.47 3.21
C ASP A 78 -12.74 -24.92 3.68
N GLN A 79 -12.03 -25.17 4.77
CA GLN A 79 -11.98 -26.48 5.41
C GLN A 79 -12.25 -26.34 6.91
N THR A 80 -13.14 -27.17 7.43
CA THR A 80 -13.42 -27.25 8.87
C THR A 80 -12.89 -28.56 9.41
N PHE A 81 -12.18 -28.50 10.53
CA PHE A 81 -11.62 -29.65 11.22
C PHE A 81 -12.17 -29.76 12.64
N SER A 82 -12.49 -30.97 13.07
CA SER A 82 -12.79 -31.33 14.45
C SER A 82 -11.51 -31.84 15.09
N ASN A 83 -11.11 -31.19 16.18
CA ASN A 83 -10.07 -31.65 17.08
C ASN A 83 -10.72 -32.15 18.37
N LYS A 84 -11.08 -33.44 18.41
CA LYS A 84 -11.62 -34.09 19.61
C LYS A 84 -10.57 -35.04 20.16
N LYS A 85 -10.24 -34.90 21.45
CA LYS A 85 -9.25 -35.74 22.14
C LYS A 85 -7.87 -35.73 21.43
N GLY A 86 -7.49 -34.60 20.83
CA GLY A 86 -6.22 -34.45 20.12
C GLY A 86 -6.20 -35.02 18.71
N ILE A 87 -7.28 -35.68 18.26
CA ILE A 87 -7.39 -36.24 16.91
C ILE A 87 -8.01 -35.18 15.99
N LEU A 88 -7.24 -34.76 15.00
CA LEU A 88 -7.71 -33.87 13.93
C LEU A 88 -8.45 -34.68 12.87
N SER A 89 -9.68 -34.29 12.59
CA SER A 89 -10.54 -34.94 11.58
C SER A 89 -11.19 -33.86 10.73
N LYS A 90 -11.02 -33.93 9.39
CA LYS A 90 -11.72 -33.02 8.48
C LYS A 90 -13.22 -33.30 8.56
N ILE A 91 -14.02 -32.27 8.82
CA ILE A 91 -15.49 -32.35 8.91
C ILE A 91 -16.12 -31.99 7.58
N SER A 92 -15.66 -30.88 6.99
CA SER A 92 -16.24 -30.33 5.78
C SER A 92 -15.19 -29.61 4.94
N GLU A 93 -15.47 -29.55 3.65
CA GLU A 93 -14.73 -28.78 2.66
C GLU A 93 -15.76 -28.06 1.79
N ARG A 94 -15.60 -26.75 1.62
CA ARG A 94 -16.39 -25.95 0.70
C ARG A 94 -15.45 -25.34 -0.32
N LEU A 95 -15.71 -25.64 -1.58
CA LEU A 95 -15.02 -25.05 -2.72
C LEU A 95 -15.90 -23.92 -3.25
N ALA A 96 -15.32 -22.74 -3.43
CA ALA A 96 -15.95 -21.72 -4.25
C ALA A 96 -16.15 -22.26 -5.68
N PRO A 97 -17.34 -22.07 -6.30
CA PRO A 97 -17.59 -22.49 -7.68
C PRO A 97 -16.54 -21.97 -8.67
N ASP A 98 -15.98 -20.81 -8.34
CA ASP A 98 -15.15 -20.02 -9.23
C ASP A 98 -13.65 -20.34 -9.07
N ILE A 99 -13.25 -21.21 -8.12
CA ILE A 99 -11.84 -21.66 -7.97
C ILE A 99 -11.31 -22.38 -9.22
N LEU A 100 -12.19 -23.03 -9.97
CA LEU A 100 -11.87 -23.71 -11.23
C LEU A 100 -11.74 -22.74 -12.41
N ASN A 101 -12.42 -21.60 -12.36
CA ASN A 101 -12.38 -20.54 -13.38
C ASN A 101 -11.45 -19.38 -13.01
N SER A 102 -10.89 -19.40 -11.81
CA SER A 102 -10.07 -18.32 -11.28
C SER A 102 -8.80 -18.18 -12.13
N LYS A 103 -8.75 -17.10 -12.94
CA LYS A 103 -7.55 -16.62 -13.63
C LYS A 103 -6.34 -16.49 -12.69
N LYS A 104 -6.55 -16.49 -11.36
CA LYS A 104 -5.51 -16.40 -10.33
C LYS A 104 -4.83 -17.75 -10.09
N LEU A 105 -5.53 -18.90 -10.16
CA LEU A 105 -4.88 -20.23 -10.07
C LEU A 105 -4.26 -20.67 -11.41
N ILE A 106 -4.78 -20.17 -12.52
CA ILE A 106 -4.30 -20.41 -13.88
C ILE A 106 -3.10 -19.46 -14.11
N SER A 107 -1.92 -19.96 -14.51
CA SER A 107 -0.82 -19.01 -14.85
C SER A 107 -1.20 -18.22 -16.10
N LYS A 108 -0.57 -17.06 -16.34
CA LYS A 108 -0.84 -16.26 -17.54
C LYS A 108 -0.66 -17.09 -18.82
N GLU A 109 0.39 -17.92 -18.89
CA GLU A 109 0.61 -18.81 -20.04
C GLU A 109 -0.51 -19.85 -20.21
N HIS A 110 -1.14 -20.30 -19.12
CA HIS A 110 -2.27 -21.23 -19.18
C HIS A 110 -3.57 -20.55 -19.58
N LEU A 111 -3.78 -19.29 -19.17
CA LEU A 111 -4.93 -18.52 -19.59
C LEU A 111 -4.84 -18.25 -21.10
N ASP A 112 -3.66 -17.84 -21.56
CA ASP A 112 -3.40 -17.59 -22.98
C ASP A 112 -3.60 -18.90 -23.79
N LEU A 113 -3.01 -20.01 -23.35
CA LEU A 113 -3.22 -21.32 -23.98
C LEU A 113 -4.67 -21.80 -23.91
N PHE A 114 -5.40 -21.56 -22.82
CA PHE A 114 -6.82 -21.92 -22.71
C PHE A 114 -7.68 -21.10 -23.66
N LEU A 115 -7.45 -19.78 -23.74
CA LEU A 115 -8.16 -18.92 -24.69
C LEU A 115 -7.88 -19.33 -26.14
N GLU A 116 -6.68 -19.84 -26.41
CA GLU A 116 -6.29 -20.35 -27.73
C GLU A 116 -6.80 -21.77 -28.03
N THR A 117 -6.92 -22.65 -27.03
CA THR A 117 -7.08 -24.11 -27.25
C THR A 117 -8.24 -24.77 -26.51
N ASN A 118 -8.82 -24.13 -25.48
CA ASN A 118 -9.83 -24.67 -24.56
C ASN A 118 -9.43 -25.93 -23.76
N VAL A 119 -8.14 -26.24 -23.54
CA VAL A 119 -7.68 -27.56 -23.00
C VAL A 119 -6.96 -27.53 -21.62
N SER A 120 -6.79 -26.38 -20.94
CA SER A 120 -5.83 -26.23 -19.81
C SER A 120 -6.16 -26.83 -18.42
N MET A 121 -7.13 -27.73 -18.26
CA MET A 121 -7.70 -28.09 -16.93
C MET A 121 -6.79 -28.93 -16.01
N GLU A 122 -5.82 -29.67 -16.55
CA GLU A 122 -5.02 -30.65 -15.79
C GLU A 122 -4.13 -30.02 -14.71
N ASN A 123 -3.62 -28.79 -14.94
CA ASN A 123 -2.79 -28.07 -13.97
C ASN A 123 -3.58 -27.36 -12.86
N VAL A 124 -4.88 -27.11 -13.05
CA VAL A 124 -5.75 -26.53 -12.00
C VAL A 124 -5.98 -27.54 -10.89
N SER A 125 -6.26 -28.80 -11.26
CA SER A 125 -6.43 -29.91 -10.30
C SER A 125 -5.17 -30.13 -9.45
N ASN A 126 -3.98 -30.10 -10.06
CA ASN A 126 -2.72 -30.24 -9.33
C ASN A 126 -2.50 -29.08 -8.33
N LYS A 127 -2.70 -27.82 -8.76
CA LYS A 127 -2.58 -26.66 -7.85
C LYS A 127 -3.58 -26.68 -6.70
N LEU A 128 -4.79 -27.19 -6.95
CA LEU A 128 -5.81 -27.36 -5.91
C LEU A 128 -5.38 -28.42 -4.87
N GLU A 129 -4.80 -29.54 -5.31
CA GLU A 129 -4.28 -30.56 -4.40
C GLU A 129 -3.08 -30.07 -3.57
N ILE A 130 -2.19 -29.28 -4.18
CA ILE A 130 -1.11 -28.58 -3.47
C ILE A 130 -1.69 -27.65 -2.39
N LEU A 131 -2.72 -26.86 -2.73
CA LEU A 131 -3.37 -25.95 -1.79
C LEU A 131 -4.03 -26.70 -0.63
N LYS A 132 -4.81 -27.75 -0.91
CA LYS A 132 -5.44 -28.60 0.13
C LYS A 132 -4.39 -29.18 1.07
N SER A 133 -3.31 -29.72 0.52
CA SER A 133 -2.20 -30.29 1.30
C SER A 133 -1.53 -29.24 2.19
N ALA A 134 -1.34 -28.02 1.68
CA ALA A 134 -0.79 -26.91 2.44
C ALA A 134 -1.71 -26.46 3.58
N ILE A 135 -3.04 -26.46 3.38
CA ILE A 135 -4.02 -26.15 4.42
C ILE A 135 -3.93 -27.18 5.55
N VAL A 136 -4.01 -28.47 5.23
CA VAL A 136 -3.94 -29.56 6.21
C VAL A 136 -2.65 -29.45 7.03
N LYS A 137 -1.50 -29.34 6.37
CA LYS A 137 -0.20 -29.20 7.04
C LYS A 137 -0.14 -27.96 7.94
N SER A 138 -0.71 -26.85 7.51
CA SER A 138 -0.74 -25.62 8.29
C SER A 138 -1.64 -25.75 9.53
N VAL A 139 -2.79 -26.43 9.41
CA VAL A 139 -3.70 -26.71 10.52
C VAL A 139 -3.07 -27.67 11.53
N GLU A 140 -2.39 -28.71 11.08
CA GLU A 140 -1.65 -29.64 11.95
C GLU A 140 -0.54 -28.93 12.73
N ASN A 141 0.24 -28.09 12.06
CA ASN A 141 1.28 -27.29 12.71
C ASN A 141 0.68 -26.31 13.73
N TYR A 142 -0.42 -25.66 13.36
CA TYR A 142 -1.15 -24.77 14.26
C TYR A 142 -1.70 -25.51 15.50
N GLN A 143 -2.23 -26.72 15.34
CA GLN A 143 -2.65 -27.57 16.46
C GLN A 143 -1.49 -27.86 17.42
N LYS A 144 -0.31 -28.21 16.90
CA LYS A 144 0.87 -28.53 17.72
C LYS A 144 1.38 -27.31 18.50
N ASN A 145 1.29 -26.12 17.90
CA ASN A 145 1.90 -24.90 18.44
C ASN A 145 0.96 -24.04 19.32
N ASN A 146 -0.35 -24.31 19.33
CA ASN A 146 -1.35 -23.93 20.34
C ASN A 146 -1.34 -22.47 20.90
N GLN A 147 -0.84 -21.46 20.18
CA GLN A 147 -0.55 -20.16 20.79
C GLN A 147 -1.60 -19.05 20.59
N LYS A 148 -2.49 -19.10 19.57
CA LYS A 148 -3.40 -17.97 19.25
C LYS A 148 -4.76 -18.39 18.75
N LEU A 149 -5.81 -17.61 19.02
CA LEU A 149 -7.19 -17.88 18.55
C LEU A 149 -7.34 -17.75 17.02
N THR A 150 -6.56 -16.87 16.40
CA THR A 150 -6.48 -16.68 14.95
C THR A 150 -5.03 -16.51 14.52
N THR A 151 -4.66 -17.14 13.41
CA THR A 151 -3.34 -17.04 12.79
C THR A 151 -3.51 -16.80 11.29
N TYR A 152 -2.62 -15.98 10.74
CA TYR A 152 -2.56 -15.65 9.31
C TYR A 152 -1.26 -16.21 8.75
N ILE A 153 -1.33 -16.96 7.65
CA ILE A 153 -0.19 -17.63 7.04
C ILE A 153 -0.13 -17.25 5.57
N SER A 154 1.00 -16.68 5.13
CA SER A 154 1.20 -16.41 3.70
C SER A 154 1.31 -17.73 2.93
N LEU A 155 0.60 -17.82 1.80
CA LEU A 155 0.66 -18.95 0.87
C LEU A 155 1.41 -18.61 -0.43
N GLN A 156 2.10 -17.47 -0.46
CA GLN A 156 2.85 -16.99 -1.64
C GLN A 156 3.83 -18.04 -2.18
N LYS A 157 4.56 -18.74 -1.31
CA LYS A 157 5.52 -19.79 -1.69
C LYS A 157 4.87 -21.10 -2.16
N VAL A 158 3.57 -21.30 -1.90
CA VAL A 158 2.83 -22.52 -2.23
C VAL A 158 2.20 -22.41 -3.61
N LEU A 159 1.57 -21.28 -3.92
CA LEU A 159 0.82 -21.08 -5.15
C LEU A 159 1.47 -20.09 -6.13
N GLY A 160 2.57 -19.43 -5.74
CA GLY A 160 3.14 -18.31 -6.49
C GLY A 160 2.26 -17.07 -6.53
N ASN A 161 1.09 -17.14 -5.89
CA ASN A 161 0.05 -16.13 -5.93
C ASN A 161 -0.04 -15.40 -4.60
N ASP A 162 -0.48 -14.16 -4.70
CA ASP A 162 -1.00 -13.34 -3.63
C ASP A 162 -2.18 -14.06 -2.97
N CYS A 163 -1.95 -14.88 -1.95
CA CYS A 163 -2.99 -15.53 -1.17
C CYS A 163 -2.46 -15.81 0.24
N PHE A 164 -3.37 -15.82 1.21
CA PHE A 164 -3.04 -16.15 2.58
C PHE A 164 -4.14 -16.98 3.21
N LEU A 165 -3.75 -17.82 4.15
CA LEU A 165 -4.62 -18.69 4.92
C LEU A 165 -4.94 -18.03 6.26
N ILE A 166 -6.21 -17.96 6.60
CA ILE A 166 -6.68 -17.68 7.96
C ILE A 166 -6.98 -19.01 8.64
N ILE A 167 -6.35 -19.25 9.79
CA ILE A 167 -6.71 -20.37 10.68
C ILE A 167 -7.33 -19.78 11.94
N ARG A 168 -8.52 -20.25 12.31
CA ARG A 168 -9.24 -19.82 13.53
C ARG A 168 -9.69 -21.01 14.35
N LYS A 169 -9.42 -20.99 15.66
CA LYS A 169 -9.87 -22.03 16.60
C LYS A 169 -11.10 -21.57 17.38
N SER A 170 -12.09 -22.45 17.49
CA SER A 170 -13.26 -22.28 18.36
C SER A 170 -13.57 -23.60 19.05
N LYS A 171 -13.36 -23.66 20.38
CA LYS A 171 -13.51 -24.90 21.16
C LYS A 171 -12.72 -26.06 20.53
N ASN A 172 -13.42 -27.07 20.03
CA ASN A 172 -12.88 -28.27 19.37
C ASN A 172 -12.89 -28.16 17.84
N LEU A 173 -13.16 -27.00 17.28
CA LEU A 173 -13.20 -26.77 15.84
C LEU A 173 -12.04 -25.86 15.41
N ILE A 174 -11.44 -26.20 14.28
CA ILE A 174 -10.46 -25.36 13.60
C ILE A 174 -11.01 -25.06 12.20
N TYR A 175 -11.18 -23.78 11.90
CA TYR A 175 -11.60 -23.29 10.61
C TYR A 175 -10.38 -22.80 9.84
N ALA A 176 -10.28 -23.17 8.58
CA ALA A 176 -9.19 -22.80 7.70
C ALA A 176 -9.76 -22.26 6.38
N THR A 177 -9.42 -21.01 6.05
CA THR A 177 -10.04 -20.21 4.98
C THR A 177 -8.94 -19.52 4.18
N VAL A 178 -8.84 -19.83 2.89
CA VAL A 178 -7.89 -19.17 1.97
C VAL A 178 -8.50 -17.89 1.40
N ILE A 179 -7.78 -16.78 1.48
CA ILE A 179 -8.23 -15.48 0.95
C ILE A 179 -7.30 -15.00 -0.16
N TYR A 180 -7.91 -14.48 -1.23
CA TYR A 180 -7.23 -13.82 -2.34
C TYR A 180 -7.23 -12.28 -2.14
N PRO A 181 -6.08 -11.62 -1.98
CA PRO A 181 -5.95 -10.19 -1.66
C PRO A 181 -6.30 -9.23 -2.80
N SER A 182 -6.48 -9.69 -4.03
CA SER A 182 -7.04 -8.84 -5.09
C SER A 182 -8.44 -8.35 -4.73
N ASP A 183 -9.13 -9.06 -3.83
CA ASP A 183 -10.44 -8.67 -3.32
C ASP A 183 -10.28 -7.66 -2.16
N LEU A 184 -9.09 -7.61 -1.54
CA LEU A 184 -8.75 -6.72 -0.43
C LEU A 184 -8.44 -5.28 -0.86
N ILE A 185 -7.97 -5.04 -2.09
CA ILE A 185 -7.37 -3.75 -2.45
C ILE A 185 -7.90 -3.28 -3.79
N ASP A 186 -8.44 -2.07 -3.79
CA ASP A 186 -8.94 -1.44 -5.01
C ASP A 186 -7.72 -1.05 -5.85
N ASP A 187 -7.57 -1.68 -7.02
CA ASP A 187 -6.44 -1.47 -7.93
C ASP A 187 -6.25 0.00 -8.34
N ASN A 188 -7.30 0.83 -8.19
CA ASN A 188 -7.30 2.25 -8.50
C ASN A 188 -6.45 3.12 -7.54
N ILE A 189 -5.98 2.59 -6.41
CA ILE A 189 -5.25 3.38 -5.40
C ILE A 189 -3.73 3.30 -5.59
N TYR A 190 -3.21 2.28 -6.28
CA TYR A 190 -1.77 2.03 -6.34
C TYR A 190 -1.16 2.32 -7.72
N ASN A 191 -0.47 3.46 -7.81
CA ASN A 191 0.41 3.77 -8.93
C ASN A 191 1.72 2.97 -8.84
N LYS A 192 2.50 2.90 -9.93
CA LYS A 192 3.78 2.14 -10.04
C LYS A 192 4.87 2.53 -9.03
N ASN A 193 4.64 3.58 -8.25
CA ASN A 193 5.59 4.18 -7.31
C ASN A 193 5.40 3.73 -5.85
N GLY A 194 4.40 2.90 -5.58
CA GLY A 194 4.10 2.40 -4.23
C GLY A 194 4.27 0.89 -4.10
N VAL A 195 4.63 0.44 -2.90
CA VAL A 195 4.48 -0.95 -2.44
C VAL A 195 3.70 -0.95 -1.14
N PHE A 196 3.03 -2.05 -0.83
CA PHE A 196 2.45 -2.21 0.49
C PHE A 196 2.62 -3.65 0.98
N PHE A 197 2.53 -3.80 2.29
CA PHE A 197 2.65 -5.06 3.01
C PHE A 197 1.52 -5.17 4.03
N ILE A 198 1.08 -6.40 4.26
CA ILE A 198 0.32 -6.75 5.45
C ILE A 198 1.21 -7.69 6.25
N LYS A 199 1.53 -7.31 7.49
CA LYS A 199 2.30 -8.15 8.41
C LYS A 199 1.45 -8.52 9.61
N ASN A 200 1.71 -9.65 10.24
CA ASN A 200 1.16 -9.93 11.56
C ASN A 200 1.92 -9.14 12.64
N PHE A 201 1.41 -9.12 13.87
CA PHE A 201 2.10 -8.50 15.01
C PHE A 201 3.43 -9.17 15.39
N GLU A 202 3.76 -10.34 14.82
CA GLU A 202 5.07 -10.99 14.97
C GLU A 202 6.03 -10.59 13.83
N ASN A 203 5.70 -9.54 13.07
CA ASN A 203 6.47 -9.04 11.94
C ASN A 203 6.64 -10.04 10.78
N GLN A 204 5.77 -11.04 10.69
CA GLN A 204 5.75 -11.96 9.55
C GLN A 204 4.88 -11.39 8.44
N ILE A 205 5.38 -11.41 7.21
CA ILE A 205 4.63 -10.98 6.04
C ILE A 205 3.50 -11.98 5.77
N ILE A 206 2.27 -11.48 5.83
CA ILE A 206 1.06 -12.17 5.40
C ILE A 206 0.87 -11.93 3.90
N TYR A 207 1.08 -10.69 3.47
CA TYR A 207 0.87 -10.26 2.09
C TYR A 207 1.80 -9.12 1.69
N GLU A 208 2.18 -9.06 0.42
CA GLU A 208 3.02 -8.02 -0.16
C GLU A 208 2.60 -7.77 -1.62
N LYS A 209 2.59 -6.52 -2.08
CA LYS A 209 2.35 -6.16 -3.49
C LYS A 209 3.19 -4.94 -3.87
N GLY A 210 3.51 -4.85 -5.15
CA GLY A 210 4.27 -3.77 -5.77
C GLY A 210 5.51 -4.26 -6.52
N TYR A 211 6.31 -3.33 -7.05
CA TYR A 211 7.43 -3.63 -7.95
C TYR A 211 8.62 -4.27 -7.22
N LEU A 212 9.24 -5.31 -7.81
CA LEU A 212 10.21 -6.20 -7.15
C LEU A 212 11.39 -5.46 -6.50
N ASP A 213 12.06 -4.59 -7.25
CA ASP A 213 13.29 -3.91 -6.80
C ASP A 213 13.02 -2.95 -5.63
N PHE A 214 11.90 -2.25 -5.66
CA PHE A 214 11.50 -1.32 -4.60
C PHE A 214 10.97 -2.05 -3.35
N LYS A 215 10.30 -3.18 -3.56
CA LYS A 215 9.71 -4.00 -2.50
C LYS A 215 10.74 -4.51 -1.50
N ASN A 216 11.91 -4.96 -1.97
CA ASN A 216 12.94 -5.51 -1.09
C ASN A 216 13.50 -4.46 -0.12
N GLN A 217 13.76 -3.24 -0.62
CA GLN A 217 14.23 -2.13 0.21
C GLN A 217 13.18 -1.69 1.23
N ALA A 218 11.94 -1.50 0.78
CA ALA A 218 10.84 -1.12 1.67
C ALA A 218 10.55 -2.20 2.73
N LYS A 219 10.71 -3.48 2.37
CA LYS A 219 10.57 -4.62 3.29
C LYS A 219 11.60 -4.56 4.41
N GLU A 220 12.88 -4.40 4.09
CA GLU A 220 13.95 -4.31 5.10
C GLU A 220 13.74 -3.16 6.09
N ILE A 221 13.36 -1.99 5.58
CA ILE A 221 13.09 -0.83 6.43
C ILE A 221 11.86 -1.10 7.30
N SER A 222 10.78 -1.63 6.72
CA SER A 222 9.57 -1.96 7.48
C SER A 222 9.81 -3.05 8.54
N ASP A 223 10.68 -4.03 8.29
CA ASP A 223 11.05 -5.05 9.27
C ASP A 223 11.71 -4.42 10.50
N THR A 224 12.56 -3.40 10.28
CA THR A 224 13.22 -2.64 11.34
C THR A 224 12.20 -1.82 12.13
N LEU A 225 11.39 -1.03 11.44
CA LEU A 225 10.40 -0.14 12.07
C LEU A 225 9.36 -0.91 12.87
N VAL A 226 8.87 -2.05 12.37
CA VAL A 226 7.89 -2.88 13.11
C VAL A 226 8.46 -3.40 14.43
N LYS A 227 9.74 -3.78 14.46
CA LYS A 227 10.41 -4.20 15.71
C LYS A 227 10.52 -3.04 16.70
N GLU A 228 10.82 -1.85 16.20
CA GLU A 228 10.90 -0.65 17.03
C GLU A 228 9.54 -0.32 17.66
N ILE A 229 8.43 -0.49 16.95
CA ILE A 229 7.08 -0.15 17.47
C ILE A 229 6.34 -1.32 18.11
N GLU A 230 6.92 -2.52 18.16
CA GLU A 230 6.24 -3.71 18.69
C GLU A 230 5.71 -3.50 20.12
N HIS A 231 6.47 -2.77 20.94
CA HIS A 231 6.10 -2.43 22.32
C HIS A 231 5.05 -1.32 22.44
N LEU A 232 4.83 -0.53 21.38
CA LEU A 232 3.88 0.58 21.35
C LEU A 232 2.48 0.12 20.89
N GLY A 233 2.38 -1.06 20.27
CA GLY A 233 1.16 -1.83 20.02
C GLY A 233 0.21 -1.23 18.97
N ASN A 234 -0.36 -0.06 19.25
CA ASN A 234 -1.44 0.56 18.47
C ASN A 234 -1.08 1.93 17.89
N VAL A 235 0.22 2.25 17.82
CA VAL A 235 0.67 3.54 17.32
C VAL A 235 0.84 3.50 15.80
N GLN A 236 0.20 4.43 15.11
CA GLN A 236 0.51 4.71 13.71
C GLN A 236 1.90 5.34 13.64
N MET A 237 2.75 4.83 12.75
CA MET A 237 4.09 5.36 12.51
C MET A 237 4.22 5.85 11.08
N GLN A 238 4.93 6.97 10.92
CA GLN A 238 5.45 7.41 9.64
C GLN A 238 6.96 7.62 9.78
N HIS A 239 7.72 7.13 8.82
CA HIS A 239 9.17 7.27 8.79
C HIS A 239 9.65 7.44 7.36
N GLU A 240 10.61 8.34 7.15
CA GLU A 240 11.26 8.53 5.86
C GLU A 240 12.72 8.10 5.97
N LYS A 241 13.15 7.12 5.17
CA LYS A 241 14.52 6.61 5.15
C LYS A 241 14.95 6.29 3.72
N ASN A 242 16.13 6.75 3.34
CA ASN A 242 16.72 6.52 2.01
C ASN A 242 15.81 6.93 0.84
N GLY A 243 15.06 8.03 0.98
CA GLY A 243 14.11 8.48 -0.05
C GLY A 243 12.86 7.60 -0.18
N ILE A 244 12.55 6.82 0.87
CA ILE A 244 11.36 5.97 0.97
C ILE A 244 10.55 6.44 2.17
N LEU A 245 9.34 6.91 1.92
CA LEU A 245 8.34 7.17 2.95
C LEU A 245 7.64 5.86 3.27
N ILE A 246 7.70 5.44 4.53
CA ILE A 246 7.01 4.26 5.04
C ILE A 246 6.00 4.67 6.11
N GLN A 247 4.81 4.16 5.98
CA GLN A 247 3.72 4.33 6.93
C GLN A 247 3.26 2.98 7.43
N ILE A 248 3.15 2.86 8.74
CA ILE A 248 2.69 1.64 9.41
C ILE A 248 1.42 1.99 10.18
N TYR A 249 0.33 1.32 9.84
CA TYR A 249 -0.95 1.46 10.49
C TYR A 249 -1.36 0.13 11.15
N PRO A 250 -1.51 0.08 12.48
CA PRO A 250 -1.97 -1.11 13.16
C PRO A 250 -3.49 -1.30 13.00
N ILE A 251 -3.90 -2.49 12.57
CA ILE A 251 -5.29 -2.94 12.58
C ILE A 251 -5.44 -3.93 13.74
N SER A 252 -5.55 -3.38 14.95
CA SER A 252 -5.45 -4.13 16.20
C SER A 252 -6.50 -5.23 16.35
N LYS A 253 -7.69 -5.02 15.78
CA LYS A 253 -8.79 -6.01 15.73
C LYS A 253 -8.34 -7.36 15.17
N PHE A 254 -7.44 -7.35 14.19
CA PHE A 254 -6.90 -8.54 13.53
C PHE A 254 -5.44 -8.82 13.90
N ARG A 255 -4.82 -8.00 14.75
CA ARG A 255 -3.41 -8.10 15.11
C ARG A 255 -2.49 -8.14 13.86
N ILE A 256 -2.79 -7.27 12.91
CA ILE A 256 -2.00 -7.07 11.69
C ILE A 256 -1.56 -5.60 11.57
N TYR A 257 -0.42 -5.39 10.94
CA TYR A 257 0.03 -4.09 10.46
C TYR A 257 -0.25 -3.99 8.98
N TYR A 258 -0.92 -2.92 8.57
CA TYR A 258 -0.93 -2.47 7.19
C TYR A 258 0.23 -1.49 7.00
N ILE A 259 1.06 -1.73 6.00
CA ILE A 259 2.28 -0.97 5.77
C ILE A 259 2.26 -0.49 4.33
N GLU A 260 2.38 0.81 4.12
CA GLU A 260 2.50 1.39 2.78
C GLU A 260 3.86 2.08 2.65
N ALA A 261 4.52 1.92 1.51
CA ALA A 261 5.76 2.59 1.20
C ALA A 261 5.73 3.24 -0.17
N LYS A 262 6.23 4.47 -0.26
CA LYS A 262 6.31 5.27 -1.50
C LYS A 262 7.70 5.87 -1.65
N LYS A 263 8.17 5.98 -2.90
CA LYS A 263 9.40 6.71 -3.19
C LYS A 263 9.13 8.21 -3.03
N THR A 264 9.93 8.90 -2.23
CA THR A 264 9.86 10.38 -2.10
C THR A 264 10.61 11.10 -3.21
N SER A 265 11.44 10.37 -3.97
CA SER A 265 12.28 10.91 -5.05
C SER A 265 11.53 11.58 -6.19
N ASP A 266 10.23 11.32 -6.36
CA ASP A 266 9.42 11.97 -7.39
C ASP A 266 8.90 13.33 -6.90
N ILE A 267 8.58 13.45 -5.61
CA ILE A 267 8.06 14.68 -5.00
C ILE A 267 9.15 15.74 -4.93
N ASP A 268 10.35 15.40 -4.47
CA ASP A 268 11.45 16.38 -4.38
C ASP A 268 11.88 16.88 -5.77
N LYS A 269 11.81 16.02 -6.80
CA LYS A 269 12.08 16.41 -8.19
C LYS A 269 10.99 17.32 -8.74
N GLU A 270 9.72 17.00 -8.50
CA GLU A 270 8.58 17.82 -8.92
C GLU A 270 8.58 19.18 -8.21
N LEU A 271 8.89 19.21 -6.91
CA LEU A 271 9.00 20.44 -6.14
C LEU A 271 10.18 21.30 -6.60
N ASN A 272 11.34 20.70 -6.88
CA ASN A 272 12.50 21.43 -7.41
C ASN A 272 12.22 21.95 -8.83
N LEU A 273 11.50 21.19 -9.65
CA LEU A 273 11.05 21.68 -10.96
C LEU A 273 10.08 22.87 -10.82
N LEU A 274 9.13 22.79 -9.90
CA LEU A 274 8.18 23.87 -9.61
C LEU A 274 8.89 25.13 -9.09
N GLU A 275 9.82 24.97 -8.15
CA GLU A 275 10.66 26.03 -7.61
C GLU A 275 11.42 26.76 -8.73
N LYS A 276 12.04 26.00 -9.65
CA LYS A 276 12.71 26.55 -10.83
C LYS A 276 11.76 27.30 -11.75
N ILE A 277 10.58 26.74 -12.03
CA ILE A 277 9.57 27.38 -12.88
C ILE A 277 9.14 28.71 -12.26
N ILE A 278 8.81 28.73 -10.97
CA ILE A 278 8.40 29.95 -10.27
C ILE A 278 9.54 30.98 -10.25
N SER A 279 10.78 30.54 -9.99
CA SER A 279 11.97 31.40 -9.99
C SER A 279 12.23 32.07 -11.34
N ILE A 280 12.04 31.33 -12.44
CA ILE A 280 12.12 31.87 -13.80
C ILE A 280 11.07 32.96 -14.01
N PHE A 281 9.82 32.72 -13.60
CA PHE A 281 8.77 33.73 -13.70
C PHE A 281 9.07 35.00 -12.89
N PHE A 282 9.60 34.86 -11.68
CA PHE A 282 10.04 36.02 -10.87
C PHE A 282 11.16 36.79 -11.55
N THR A 283 12.15 36.10 -12.11
CA THR A 283 13.27 36.74 -12.82
C THR A 283 12.77 37.53 -14.03
N LEU A 284 11.87 36.93 -14.83
CA LEU A 284 11.26 37.61 -15.97
C LEU A 284 10.44 38.83 -15.55
N ALA A 285 9.65 38.72 -14.46
CA ALA A 285 8.87 39.82 -13.93
C ALA A 285 9.77 40.99 -13.45
N PHE A 286 10.87 40.68 -12.77
CA PHE A 286 11.86 41.68 -12.36
C PHE A 286 12.47 42.40 -13.56
N LEU A 287 12.96 41.65 -14.56
CA LEU A 287 13.55 42.22 -15.78
C LEU A 287 12.54 43.11 -16.54
N LEU A 288 11.28 42.68 -16.64
CA LEU A 288 10.21 43.49 -17.23
C LEU A 288 9.96 44.78 -16.44
N SER A 289 9.98 44.72 -15.11
CA SER A 289 9.80 45.90 -14.26
C SER A 289 10.93 46.93 -14.40
N GLU A 290 12.19 46.47 -14.46
CA GLU A 290 13.35 47.33 -14.72
C GLU A 290 13.31 47.94 -16.13
N LEU A 291 12.88 47.17 -17.13
CA LEU A 291 12.70 47.66 -18.50
C LEU A 291 11.65 48.78 -18.58
N VAL A 292 10.49 48.59 -17.94
CA VAL A 292 9.44 49.61 -17.88
C VAL A 292 9.92 50.86 -17.16
N LEU A 293 10.66 50.71 -16.05
CA LEU A 293 11.24 51.82 -15.31
C LEU A 293 12.25 52.60 -16.16
N ALA A 294 13.14 51.90 -16.88
CA ALA A 294 14.11 52.50 -17.78
C ALA A 294 13.42 53.28 -18.91
N LEU A 295 12.41 52.71 -19.57
CA LEU A 295 11.62 53.37 -20.62
C LEU A 295 10.90 54.62 -20.10
N PHE A 296 10.36 54.57 -18.89
CA PHE A 296 9.68 55.72 -18.28
C PHE A 296 10.65 56.88 -17.99
N ILE A 297 11.87 56.58 -17.54
CA ILE A 297 12.90 57.59 -17.29
C ILE A 297 13.43 58.18 -18.60
N LEU A 298 13.65 57.35 -19.63
CA LEU A 298 14.05 57.82 -20.97
C LEU A 298 13.00 58.75 -21.58
N ARG A 299 11.70 58.46 -21.42
CA ARG A 299 10.62 59.37 -21.85
C ARG A 299 10.55 60.70 -21.08
N LYS A 300 11.12 60.76 -19.87
CA LYS A 300 11.14 61.97 -19.02
C LYS A 300 12.42 62.81 -19.15
N GLN A 301 13.42 62.37 -19.92
CA GLN A 301 14.49 63.28 -20.31
C GLN A 301 13.88 64.30 -21.30
N PRO A 302 13.99 65.61 -21.06
CA PRO A 302 13.65 66.57 -22.10
C PRO A 302 14.51 66.23 -23.31
N SER A 303 13.90 66.21 -24.49
CA SER A 303 14.65 66.28 -25.75
C SER A 303 15.64 67.43 -25.60
N ALA A 304 16.94 67.13 -25.77
CA ALA A 304 17.97 68.14 -25.86
C ALA A 304 17.60 69.18 -26.93
#